data_AF-A0A6I6S9I1-F1
#
_entry.id   AF-A0A6I6S9I1-F1
#
_cell.length_a   1.000
_cell.length_b   1.000
_cell.length_c   1.000
_cell.angle_alpha   90.00
_cell.angle_beta   90.00
_cell.angle_gamma   90.00
#
_symmetry.space_group_name_H-M   'P 1'
#
loop_
_entity.id
_entity.type
_entity.pdbx_description
1 polymer ?
#
loop_
_entity_poly.entity_id
_entity_poly.type
_entity_poly.pdbx_seq_one_letter_code
_entity_poly.pdbx_strand_id
1 'polypeptide(L)'
;MADEYRVDLSALEDTVRKLNSILKDLGNAHSDSRYKTSLSQNALGADAAGATFLEARKLTNAHADMKGAIESIVGHLHDVMNTFGTKTKKVHGHYQNQEAETAANMSGS
;
A
#
# COMPACT_ATOMS: atom_id res chain seq x y z
N MET A 1 -23.10 14.04 32.32
CA MET A 1 -22.56 12.69 32.04
C MET A 1 -22.37 12.57 30.54
N ALA A 2 -21.37 13.27 30.01
CA ALA A 2 -20.92 13.08 28.64
C ALA A 2 -19.71 12.16 28.74
N ASP A 3 -19.97 10.85 28.76
CA ASP A 3 -18.97 9.87 28.32
C ASP A 3 -18.81 10.07 26.81
N GLU A 4 -18.27 11.23 26.46
CA GLU A 4 -17.87 11.57 25.12
C GLU A 4 -16.70 10.65 24.83
N TYR A 5 -16.90 9.74 23.87
CA TYR A 5 -15.84 8.99 23.23
C TYR A 5 -14.78 10.00 22.79
N ARG A 6 -13.83 10.30 23.67
CA ARG A 6 -12.64 11.08 23.38
C ARG A 6 -11.85 10.22 22.42
N VAL A 7 -12.15 10.39 21.13
CA VAL A 7 -11.41 9.73 20.07
C VAL A 7 -9.97 10.14 20.28
N ASP A 8 -9.13 9.18 20.64
CA ASP A 8 -7.75 9.44 20.95
C ASP A 8 -7.02 9.78 19.64
N LEU A 9 -7.02 11.08 19.34
CA LEU A 9 -6.47 11.65 18.11
C LEU A 9 -5.00 11.28 17.94
N SER A 10 -4.28 11.04 19.04
CA SER A 10 -2.89 10.58 19.06
C SER A 10 -2.75 9.15 18.53
N ALA A 11 -3.62 8.22 18.97
CA ALA A 11 -3.66 6.85 18.48
C ALA A 11 -4.02 6.80 16.98
N LEU A 12 -4.89 7.71 16.54
CA LEU A 12 -5.27 7.84 15.14
C LEU A 12 -4.08 8.30 14.27
N GLU A 13 -3.31 9.30 14.71
CA GLU A 13 -2.08 9.75 14.04
C GLU A 13 -1.02 8.66 13.97
N ASP A 14 -0.80 7.92 15.06
CA ASP A 14 0.15 6.81 15.10
C ASP A 14 -0.27 5.67 14.16
N THR A 15 -1.57 5.41 14.05
CA THR A 15 -2.10 4.45 13.08
C THR A 15 -1.82 4.92 11.66
N VAL A 16 -2.06 6.19 11.33
CA VAL A 16 -1.72 6.77 10.02
C VAL A 16 -0.22 6.68 9.73
N ARG A 17 0.66 6.93 10.71
CA ARG A 17 2.12 6.80 10.54
C ARG A 17 2.52 5.36 10.23
N LYS A 18 2.02 4.38 10.99
CA LYS A 18 2.31 2.95 10.76
C LYS A 18 1.83 2.51 9.38
N LEU A 19 0.63 2.93 8.97
CA LEU A 19 0.10 2.63 7.65
C LEU A 19 0.91 3.27 6.52
N ASN A 20 1.37 4.52 6.70
CA ASN A 20 2.28 5.16 5.74
C ASN A 20 3.63 4.45 5.62
N SER A 21 4.16 3.90 6.73
CA SER A 21 5.39 3.09 6.68
C SER A 21 5.17 1.81 5.88
N ILE A 22 4.07 1.10 6.14
CA ILE A 22 3.72 -0.12 5.40
C ILE A 22 3.48 0.20 3.91
N LEU A 23 2.86 1.34 3.59
CA LEU A 23 2.71 1.84 2.22
C LEU A 23 4.07 2.06 1.53
N LYS A 24 5.03 2.65 2.24
CA LYS A 24 6.38 2.87 1.74
C LYS A 24 7.09 1.55 1.47
N ASP A 25 6.96 0.59 2.38
CA ASP A 25 7.56 -0.74 2.24
C ASP A 25 6.90 -1.53 1.09
N LEU A 26 5.59 -1.41 0.93
CA LEU A 26 4.86 -1.95 -0.23
C LEU A 26 5.26 -1.27 -1.54
N GLY A 27 5.53 0.04 -1.54
CA GLY A 27 6.04 0.75 -2.72
C GLY A 27 7.42 0.25 -3.15
N ASN A 28 8.28 -0.06 -2.17
CA ASN A 28 9.57 -0.72 -2.42
C ASN A 28 9.36 -2.13 -2.96
N ALA A 29 8.44 -2.92 -2.38
CA ALA A 29 8.10 -4.26 -2.86
C ALA A 29 7.47 -4.25 -4.27
N HIS A 30 6.65 -3.25 -4.60
CA HIS A 30 6.11 -3.05 -5.94
C HIS A 30 7.23 -2.74 -6.94
N SER A 31 8.16 -1.85 -6.58
CA SER A 31 9.30 -1.52 -7.43
C SER A 31 10.22 -2.71 -7.62
N ASP A 32 10.50 -3.46 -6.56
CA ASP A 32 11.35 -4.65 -6.57
C ASP A 32 10.71 -5.78 -7.37
N SER A 33 9.43 -6.07 -7.15
CA SER A 33 8.69 -7.04 -7.96
C SER A 33 8.67 -6.63 -9.43
N ARG A 34 8.47 -5.35 -9.74
CA ARG A 34 8.41 -4.87 -11.13
C ARG A 34 9.74 -4.91 -11.87
N TYR A 35 10.83 -4.51 -11.22
CA TYR A 35 12.12 -4.26 -11.88
C TYR A 35 13.21 -5.28 -11.52
N LYS A 36 13.19 -5.88 -10.33
CA LYS A 36 14.24 -6.81 -9.88
C LYS A 36 13.92 -8.28 -10.15
N THR A 37 12.66 -8.61 -10.43
CA THR A 37 12.26 -9.99 -10.78
C THR A 37 12.11 -10.20 -12.28
N SER A 38 12.31 -9.20 -13.13
CA SER A 38 12.08 -9.39 -14.57
C SER A 38 13.05 -10.42 -15.17
N LEU A 39 12.49 -11.48 -15.74
CA LEU A 39 13.23 -12.48 -16.52
C LEU A 39 12.95 -12.25 -18.01
N SER A 40 13.99 -12.05 -18.82
CA SER A 40 13.82 -11.88 -20.27
C SER A 40 13.48 -13.22 -20.94
N GLN A 41 12.77 -13.20 -22.07
CA GLN A 41 12.38 -14.43 -22.78
C GLN A 41 13.57 -15.32 -23.17
N ASN A 42 14.74 -14.71 -23.40
CA ASN A 42 15.97 -15.41 -23.75
C ASN A 42 16.89 -15.70 -22.56
N ALA A 43 16.55 -15.27 -21.34
CA ALA A 43 17.38 -15.49 -20.16
C ALA A 43 17.61 -16.98 -19.88
N LEU A 44 16.65 -17.82 -20.25
CA LEU A 44 16.73 -19.28 -20.12
C LEU A 44 17.20 -19.98 -21.40
N GLY A 45 17.68 -19.22 -22.39
CA GLY A 45 18.23 -19.75 -23.63
C GLY A 45 17.20 -20.34 -24.59
N ALA A 46 15.90 -20.06 -24.42
CA ALA A 46 14.83 -20.65 -25.24
C ALA A 46 15.03 -20.53 -26.75
N ASP A 47 15.58 -19.39 -27.20
CA ASP A 47 15.75 -19.06 -28.62
C ASP A 47 17.22 -19.10 -29.08
N ALA A 48 18.13 -19.67 -28.28
CA ALA A 48 19.54 -19.80 -28.63
C ALA A 48 19.80 -21.01 -29.55
N ALA A 49 20.74 -20.87 -30.50
CA ALA A 49 21.17 -22.01 -31.31
C ALA A 49 21.82 -23.08 -30.42
N GLY A 50 21.25 -24.29 -30.41
CA GLY A 50 21.66 -25.38 -29.51
C GLY A 50 20.93 -25.43 -28.17
N ALA A 51 19.85 -24.66 -27.99
CA ALA A 51 19.01 -24.72 -26.81
C ALA A 51 18.39 -26.11 -26.61
N THR A 52 18.68 -26.73 -25.46
CA THR A 52 18.17 -28.05 -25.07
C THR A 52 17.01 -27.97 -24.07
N PHE A 53 16.71 -26.78 -23.54
CA PHE A 53 15.68 -26.59 -22.52
C PHE A 53 14.33 -26.20 -23.15
N LEU A 54 13.55 -27.22 -23.52
CA LEU A 54 12.22 -27.06 -24.14
C LEU A 54 11.21 -26.37 -23.20
N GLU A 55 11.37 -26.54 -21.89
CA GLU A 55 10.50 -25.96 -20.86
C GLU A 55 10.83 -24.49 -20.56
N ALA A 56 11.90 -23.92 -21.14
CA ALA A 56 12.32 -22.54 -20.96
C ALA A 56 11.15 -21.56 -21.15
N ARG A 57 10.38 -21.72 -22.23
CA ARG A 57 9.20 -20.88 -22.51
C ARG A 57 8.10 -21.05 -21.48
N LYS A 58 7.84 -22.29 -21.04
CA LYS A 58 6.81 -22.56 -20.01
C LYS A 58 7.21 -21.92 -18.69
N LEU A 59 8.49 -22.01 -18.30
CA LEU A 59 8.99 -21.43 -17.07
C LEU A 59 9.00 -19.90 -17.11
N THR A 60 9.41 -19.29 -18.23
CA THR A 60 9.32 -17.83 -18.41
C THR A 60 7.88 -17.33 -18.33
N ASN A 61 6.94 -18.04 -18.95
CA ASN A 61 5.51 -17.67 -18.88
C ASN A 61 4.96 -17.79 -17.46
N ALA A 62 5.22 -18.92 -16.78
CA ALA A 62 4.81 -19.10 -15.39
C ALA A 62 5.42 -18.03 -14.45
N HIS A 63 6.67 -17.64 -14.71
CA HIS A 63 7.32 -16.55 -14.00
C HIS A 63 6.60 -15.20 -14.25
N ALA A 64 6.25 -14.90 -15.50
CA ALA A 64 5.51 -13.68 -15.85
C ALA A 64 4.13 -13.63 -15.17
N ASP A 65 3.42 -14.76 -15.13
CA ASP A 65 2.12 -14.87 -14.48
C ASP A 65 2.23 -14.62 -12.96
N MET A 66 3.23 -15.23 -12.30
CA MET A 66 3.49 -14.98 -10.87
C MET A 66 3.86 -13.52 -10.60
N LYS A 67 4.70 -12.92 -11.44
CA LYS A 67 5.07 -11.50 -11.34
C LYS A 67 3.82 -10.61 -11.40
N GLY A 68 2.95 -10.85 -12.38
CA GLY A 68 1.69 -10.11 -12.53
C GLY A 68 0.76 -10.27 -11.32
N ALA A 69 0.64 -11.49 -10.77
CA ALA A 69 -0.15 -11.73 -9.57
C ALA A 69 0.39 -10.96 -8.35
N ILE A 70 1.72 -10.96 -8.14
CA ILE A 70 2.36 -10.22 -7.05
C ILE A 70 2.15 -8.70 -7.23
N GLU A 71 2.37 -8.18 -8.45
CA GLU A 71 2.14 -6.77 -8.76
C GLU A 71 0.68 -6.36 -8.46
N SER A 72 -0.30 -7.19 -8.82
CA SER A 72 -1.72 -6.94 -8.55
C SER A 72 -2.04 -6.93 -7.06
N ILE A 73 -1.51 -7.88 -6.28
CA ILE A 73 -1.74 -7.94 -4.82
C ILE A 73 -1.15 -6.71 -4.14
N VAL A 74 0.08 -6.35 -4.49
CA VAL A 74 0.76 -5.18 -3.92
C VAL A 74 0.01 -3.89 -4.29
N GLY A 75 -0.46 -3.76 -5.54
CA GLY A 75 -1.29 -2.64 -5.97
C GLY A 75 -2.58 -2.53 -5.15
N HIS A 76 -3.29 -3.64 -4.94
CA HIS A 76 -4.51 -3.64 -4.13
C HIS A 76 -4.25 -3.23 -2.68
N LEU A 77 -3.17 -3.73 -2.08
CA LEU A 77 -2.76 -3.32 -0.73
C LEU A 77 -2.47 -1.81 -0.67
N HIS A 78 -1.78 -1.27 -1.67
CA HIS A 78 -1.53 0.18 -1.75
C HIS A 78 -2.84 0.99 -1.80
N ASP A 79 -3.83 0.56 -2.58
CA ASP A 79 -5.12 1.23 -2.70
C ASP A 79 -5.94 1.21 -1.41
N VAL A 80 -6.00 0.06 -0.75
CA VAL A 80 -6.69 -0.10 0.55
C VAL A 80 -6.05 0.83 1.59
N MET A 81 -4.73 0.87 1.64
CA MET A 81 -3.99 1.68 2.61
C MET A 81 -4.13 3.18 2.32
N ASN A 82 -4.10 3.59 1.05
CA ASN A 82 -4.33 4.97 0.65
C ASN A 82 -5.77 5.41 1.00
N THR A 83 -6.75 4.53 0.76
CA THR A 83 -8.16 4.77 1.13
C THR A 83 -8.31 4.94 2.64
N PHE A 84 -7.70 4.05 3.43
CA PHE A 84 -7.73 4.14 4.88
C PHE A 84 -7.03 5.41 5.36
N GLY A 85 -5.83 5.71 4.88
CA GLY A 85 -5.10 6.94 5.24
C GLY A 85 -5.88 8.22 4.93
N THR A 86 -6.54 8.28 3.76
CA THR A 86 -7.38 9.42 3.36
C THR A 86 -8.60 9.56 4.26
N LYS A 87 -9.32 8.46 4.53
CA LYS A 87 -10.50 8.47 5.41
C LYS A 87 -10.11 8.86 6.84
N THR A 88 -9.00 8.34 7.35
CA THR A 88 -8.52 8.62 8.70
C THR A 88 -8.10 10.08 8.86
N LYS A 89 -7.38 10.66 7.88
CA LYS A 89 -7.07 12.10 7.86
C LYS A 89 -8.35 12.96 7.86
N LYS A 90 -9.35 12.56 7.07
CA LYS A 90 -10.64 13.26 7.01
C LYS A 90 -11.34 13.24 8.38
N VAL A 91 -11.42 12.07 9.01
CA VAL A 91 -12.02 11.91 10.35
C VAL A 91 -11.25 12.74 11.39
N HIS A 92 -9.92 12.69 11.39
CA HIS A 92 -9.10 13.51 12.30
C HIS A 92 -9.39 15.01 12.16
N GLY A 93 -9.45 15.53 10.93
CA GLY A 93 -9.76 16.94 10.67
C GLY A 93 -11.16 17.34 11.12
N HIS A 94 -12.15 16.45 10.97
CA HIS A 94 -13.50 16.69 11.50
C HIS A 94 -13.48 16.81 13.03
N TYR A 95 -12.79 15.91 13.73
CA TYR A 95 -12.70 16.00 15.19
C TYR A 95 -11.95 17.26 15.67
N GLN A 96 -10.82 17.62 15.05
CA GLN A 96 -10.10 18.86 15.39
C GLN A 96 -10.98 20.11 15.20
N ASN A 97 -11.71 20.18 14.09
CA ASN A 97 -12.60 21.32 13.84
C ASN A 97 -13.74 21.38 14.86
N GLN A 98 -14.30 20.23 15.24
CA GLN A 98 -15.40 20.14 16.20
C GLN A 98 -14.94 20.51 17.62
N GLU A 99 -13.74 20.10 18.04
CA GLU A 99 -13.14 20.55 19.31
C GLU A 99 -12.86 22.06 19.28
N ALA A 100 -12.33 22.60 18.18
CA ALA A 100 -12.07 24.03 18.05
C ALA A 100 -13.36 24.87 18.10
N GLU A 101 -14.43 24.46 17.41
CA GLU A 101 -15.73 25.12 17.46
C GLU A 101 -16.34 25.05 18.87
N THR A 102 -16.23 23.90 19.54
CA THR A 102 -16.74 23.73 20.91
C THR A 102 -15.95 24.60 21.89
N ALA A 103 -14.62 24.65 21.78
CA ALA A 103 -13.78 25.50 22.60
C ALA A 103 -14.06 27.00 22.36
N ALA A 104 -14.26 27.41 21.10
CA ALA A 104 -14.61 28.79 20.76
C ALA A 104 -15.98 29.20 21.33
N ASN A 105 -16.98 28.31 21.27
CA ASN A 105 -18.29 28.54 21.87
C ASN A 105 -18.23 28.60 23.40
N MET A 106 -17.38 27.78 24.03
CA MET A 106 -17.20 27.78 25.49
C MET A 106 -16.39 28.97 26.02
N SER A 107 -15.47 29.54 25.25
CA SER A 107 -14.70 30.73 25.67
C SER A 107 -15.42 32.06 25.38
N GLY A 108 -16.59 32.01 24.74
CA GLY A 108 -17.40 33.17 24.35
C GLY A 108 -18.57 33.51 25.29
N SER A 109 -18.66 32.88 26.47
CA SER A 109 -19.64 33.20 27.53
C SER A 109 -18.97 33.72 28.80
#